data_AF-A0A962VLX1-F1
#
_entry.id   AF-A0A962VLX1-F1
#
_cell.length_a   1.000
_cell.length_b   1.000
_cell.length_c   1.000
_cell.angle_alpha   90.00
_cell.angle_beta   90.00
_cell.angle_gamma   90.00
#
_symmetry.space_group_name_H-M   'P 1'
#
loop_
_entity.id
_entity.type
_entity.pdbx_description
1 polymer ?
#
loop_
_entity_poly.entity_id
_entity_poly.type
_entity_poly.pdbx_seq_one_letter_code
_entity_poly.pdbx_strand_id
1 'polypeptide(L)' 'MSQVPQAIGVGDQRRKRVPIWVLLVALALSMPLALQGATQYVAHQYGYHASLGEPVVGSFYWPWSFVIWSLKW' A
#
# COMPACT_ATOMS: atom_id res chain seq x y z
N MET A 1 -37.66 38.92 -32.26
CA MET A 1 -36.48 38.04 -32.27
C MET A 1 -35.89 37.99 -30.85
N SER A 2 -36.37 37.09 -29.99
CA SER A 2 -35.90 36.94 -28.61
C SER A 2 -34.80 35.86 -28.56
N GLN A 3 -33.59 36.25 -28.18
CA GLN A 3 -32.44 35.36 -28.07
C GLN A 3 -32.58 34.46 -26.83
N VAL A 4 -32.50 33.15 -27.03
CA VAL A 4 -32.51 32.13 -25.96
C VAL A 4 -31.13 32.13 -25.28
N PRO A 5 -31.05 32.18 -23.93
CA PRO A 5 -29.77 32.15 -23.23
C PRO A 5 -29.08 30.80 -23.40
N GLN A 6 -27.79 30.87 -23.77
CA GLN A 6 -26.92 29.71 -23.94
C GLN A 6 -26.85 28.91 -22.63
N ALA A 7 -27.38 27.68 -22.66
CA ALA A 7 -27.28 26.76 -21.54
C ALA A 7 -25.81 26.47 -21.27
N ILE A 8 -25.36 26.81 -20.05
CA ILE A 8 -24.04 26.44 -19.52
C ILE A 8 -23.90 24.94 -19.70
N GLY A 9 -22.97 24.52 -20.58
CA GLY A 9 -22.68 23.12 -20.81
C GLY A 9 -22.31 22.48 -19.48
N VAL A 10 -23.22 21.69 -18.93
CA VAL A 10 -22.94 20.80 -17.81
C VAL A 10 -21.95 19.79 -18.37
N GLY A 11 -20.66 20.06 -18.18
CA GLY A 11 -19.60 19.13 -18.56
C GLY A 11 -19.96 17.77 -17.97
N ASP A 12 -20.11 16.78 -18.85
CA ASP A 12 -20.42 15.39 -18.52
C ASP A 12 -19.28 14.86 -17.64
N GLN A 13 -19.34 15.17 -16.34
CA GLN A 13 -18.47 14.64 -15.31
C GLN A 13 -18.87 13.17 -15.10
N ARG A 14 -18.70 12.34 -16.13
CA ARG A 14 -18.66 10.89 -15.96
C ARG A 14 -17.48 10.59 -15.06
N ARG A 15 -17.74 10.58 -13.75
CA ARG A 15 -16.85 9.97 -12.77
C ARG A 15 -16.60 8.55 -13.26
N LYS A 16 -15.37 8.30 -13.74
CA LYS A 16 -14.91 6.97 -14.08
C LYS A 16 -15.04 6.13 -12.80
N ARG A 17 -16.02 5.23 -12.78
CA ARG A 17 -16.24 4.35 -11.63
C ARG A 17 -15.07 3.37 -11.58
N VAL A 18 -14.34 3.38 -10.47
CA VAL A 18 -13.29 2.40 -10.24
C VAL A 18 -13.96 1.05 -10.02
N PRO A 19 -13.60 0.00 -10.78
CA PRO A 19 -14.21 -1.31 -10.60
C PRO A 19 -13.86 -1.88 -9.22
N ILE A 20 -14.83 -2.54 -8.57
CA ILE A 20 -14.69 -3.03 -7.19
C ILE A 20 -13.51 -3.99 -7.02
N TRP A 21 -13.17 -4.77 -8.05
CA TRP A 21 -11.99 -5.63 -8.06
C TRP A 21 -10.67 -4.87 -7.87
N VAL A 22 -10.55 -3.65 -8.38
CA VAL A 22 -9.36 -2.82 -8.16
C VAL A 22 -9.27 -2.40 -6.69
N LEU A 23 -10.41 -2.10 -6.05
CA LEU A 23 -10.44 -1.82 -4.60
C LEU A 23 -10.08 -3.05 -3.78
N LEU A 24 -10.59 -4.24 -4.16
CA LEU A 24 -10.27 -5.50 -3.49
C LEU A 24 -8.79 -5.86 -3.62
N VAL A 25 -8.21 -5.67 -4.80
CA VAL A 25 -6.77 -5.89 -5.03
C VAL A 25 -5.94 -4.87 -4.25
N ALA A 26 -6.32 -3.59 -4.27
CA ALA A 26 -5.63 -2.56 -3.49
C ALA A 26 -5.69 -2.85 -1.97
N LEU A 27 -6.84 -3.30 -1.48
CA LEU A 27 -7.01 -3.71 -0.08
C LEU A 27 -6.17 -4.95 0.25
N ALA A 28 -6.15 -5.95 -0.63
CA ALA A 28 -5.35 -7.16 -0.44
C ALA A 28 -3.85 -6.87 -0.45
N LEU A 29 -3.39 -5.90 -1.25
CA LEU A 29 -1.98 -5.52 -1.35
C LEU A 29 -1.53 -4.55 -0.26
N SER A 30 -2.43 -3.75 0.31
CA SER A 30 -2.06 -2.73 1.30
C SER A 30 -1.46 -3.33 2.56
N MET A 31 -2.02 -4.44 3.05
CA MET A 31 -1.53 -5.13 4.25
C MET A 31 -0.10 -5.67 4.10
N PRO A 32 0.21 -6.52 3.10
CA PRO A 32 1.57 -7.05 2.93
C PRO A 32 2.59 -5.95 2.62
N LEU A 33 2.21 -4.88 1.90
CA LEU A 33 3.09 -3.73 1.65
C LEU A 33 3.42 -2.96 2.93
N ALA A 34 2.42 -2.68 3.77
CA ALA A 34 2.63 -2.02 5.05
C ALA A 34 3.53 -2.88 5.96
N LEU A 35 3.30 -4.19 6.00
CA LEU A 35 4.06 -5.13 6.80
C LEU A 35 5.52 -5.27 6.32
N GLN A 36 5.74 -5.28 5.00
CA GLN A 36 7.08 -5.25 4.43
C GLN A 36 7.81 -3.96 4.81
N GLY A 37 7.15 -2.81 4.70
CA GLY A 37 7.72 -1.52 5.10
C GLY A 37 8.10 -1.48 6.57
N ALA A 38 7.21 -1.96 7.46
CA ALA A 38 7.49 -2.05 8.89
C ALA A 38 8.70 -2.94 9.19
N THR A 39 8.77 -4.12 8.57
CA THR A 39 9.90 -5.05 8.77
C THR A 39 11.22 -4.45 8.29
N GLN A 40 11.22 -3.83 7.12
CA GLN A 40 12.42 -3.18 6.58
C GLN A 40 12.85 -1.97 7.42
N TYR A 41 11.90 -1.19 7.93
CA TYR A 41 12.18 -0.07 8.83
C TYR A 41 12.84 -0.54 10.13
N VAL A 42 12.30 -1.61 10.75
CA VAL A 42 12.89 -2.18 11.96
C VAL A 42 14.26 -2.77 11.66
N ALA A 43 14.40 -3.55 10.59
CA ALA A 43 15.69 -4.06 10.15
C ALA A 43 16.73 -2.95 9.98
N HIS A 44 16.36 -1.82 9.37
CA HIS A 44 17.23 -0.67 9.21
C HIS A 44 17.61 -0.03 10.56
N GLN A 45 16.65 0.14 11.48
CA GLN A 45 16.92 0.67 12.82
C GLN A 45 17.89 -0.19 13.63
N TYR A 46 17.76 -1.51 13.53
CA TYR A 46 18.62 -2.46 14.23
C TYR A 46 19.81 -2.93 13.37
N GLY A 47 20.18 -2.21 12.32
CA GLY A 47 21.40 -2.50 11.53
C GLY A 47 21.45 -3.89 10.90
N TYR A 48 20.30 -4.46 10.51
CA TYR A 48 20.16 -5.81 9.96
C TYR A 48 20.75 -6.90 10.89
N HIS A 49 20.64 -6.68 12.21
CA HIS A 49 21.12 -7.63 13.20
C HIS A 49 20.49 -9.02 13.02
N ALA A 50 21.30 -10.07 13.10
CA ALA A 50 20.90 -11.47 12.95
C ALA A 50 19.84 -11.94 13.98
N SER A 51 19.63 -11.18 15.06
CA SER A 51 18.58 -11.46 16.05
C SER A 51 17.17 -11.30 15.48
N LEU A 52 16.96 -10.48 14.43
CA LEU A 52 15.68 -10.32 13.72
C LEU A 52 15.32 -11.53 12.82
N GLY A 53 16.20 -12.52 12.71
CA GLY A 53 16.06 -13.70 11.86
C GLY A 53 17.08 -13.73 10.72
N GLU A 54 17.06 -14.79 9.91
CA GLU A 54 17.90 -14.89 8.72
C GLU A 54 17.28 -14.09 7.57
N PRO A 55 17.99 -13.09 7.01
CA PRO A 55 17.53 -12.41 5.82
C PRO A 55 17.47 -13.38 4.63
N VAL A 56 16.46 -13.22 3.78
CA VAL A 56 16.19 -14.12 2.65
C VAL A 56 17.28 -13.97 1.59
N VAL A 57 17.69 -12.74 1.32
CA VAL A 57 18.81 -12.37 0.44
C VAL A 57 19.43 -11.07 0.96
N GLY A 58 20.70 -11.10 1.37
CA GLY A 58 21.43 -9.92 1.84
C GLY A 58 20.77 -9.24 3.03
N SER A 59 20.15 -8.08 2.80
CA SER A 59 19.43 -7.26 3.79
C SER A 59 17.90 -7.36 3.68
N PHE A 60 17.38 -8.24 2.83
CA PHE A 60 15.94 -8.35 2.60
C PHE A 60 15.30 -9.37 3.55
N TYR A 61 14.45 -8.90 4.47
CA TYR A 61 13.65 -9.72 5.37
C TYR A 61 12.26 -9.99 4.80
N TRP A 62 11.70 -11.15 5.15
CA TRP A 62 10.30 -11.45 4.89
C TRP A 62 9.39 -10.48 5.68
N PRO A 63 8.19 -10.14 5.19
CA PRO A 63 7.28 -9.24 5.87
C PRO A 63 6.92 -9.71 7.29
N TRP A 64 6.92 -11.02 7.55
CA TRP A 64 6.59 -11.61 8.85
C TRP A 64 7.79 -11.77 9.79
N SER A 65 9.02 -11.51 9.34
CA SER A 65 10.22 -11.69 10.17
C SER A 65 10.17 -10.82 11.44
N PHE A 66 9.70 -9.59 11.34
CA PHE A 66 9.52 -8.71 12.51
C PHE A 66 8.48 -9.23 13.50
N VAL A 67 7.38 -9.81 13.02
CA VAL A 67 6.33 -10.38 13.87
C VAL A 67 6.87 -11.59 14.63
N ILE A 68 7.59 -12.48 13.95
CA ILE A 68 8.23 -13.65 14.56
C ILE A 68 9.24 -13.21 15.63
N TRP A 69 10.05 -12.19 15.32
CA TRP A 69 10.99 -11.59 16.26
C TRP A 69 10.28 -11.02 17.50
N SER A 70 9.21 -10.23 17.30
CA SER A 70 8.42 -9.62 18.38
C SER A 70 7.64 -10.62 19.23
N LEU A 71 7.39 -11.84 18.74
CA LEU A 71 6.79 -12.92 19.54
C LEU A 71 7.84 -13.70 20.34
N LYS A 72 9.10 -13.66 19.91
CA LYS A 72 10.20 -14.43 20.51
C LYS A 72 10.91 -13.65 21.63
N TRP A 73 10.91 -12.33 21.53
CA TRP A 73 11.56 -11.41 22.47
C TRP A 73 10.52 -10.47 23.07
#